data_AF-A0A4Y6VC29-F1
#
_entry.id   AF-A0A4Y6VC29-F1
#
_cell.length_a   1.000
_cell.length_b   1.000
_cell.length_c   1.000
_cell.angle_alpha   90.00
_cell.angle_beta   90.00
_cell.angle_gamma   90.00
#
_symmetry.space_group_name_H-M   'P 1'
#
loop_
_entity.id
_entity.type
_entity.pdbx_description
1 polymer ?
#
loop_
_entity_poly.entity_id
_entity_poly.type
_entity_poly.pdbx_seq_one_letter_code
_entity_poly.pdbx_strand_id
1 'polypeptide(L)'
;MTDGAEEETEKSTQAVKTEQLLSFKTSGRNIAPNALSAEFSLMKGCLKSPLTPKVALRLADKSGNYLLKLVSPRTDGDNAILRIEVPRGNKLGDILPSTNAPDIPFCKVIFRPLEIDGYPPRSVVDLIRNPEDHTTIVLDAFAEVFGTDVLETLKTSLLTVLPAPTQLGIGEFPIIFVPRPDGQDLQITPVSPAAAFMGMKRVRKHYFQKTQPDRPMPRSKWTEQAVSAKPQNISGAIGGPRVRFRADMPTQLSHEEADLFRFAQGGSFPLWRDSAVAARILRYGDRLTSDNEFNNKNTRAALNQVADDLISDAVEFIQDTLRDTVDYAKRQGIAEKHSALPSLPQLLLKRRWKNTDEEDKARKALTSPHFELRLAKSRMAAKGL
;
A
#
# COMPACT_ATOMS: atom_id res chain seq x y z
N MET A 1 -66.58 44.94 14.04
CA MET A 1 -65.26 44.63 14.63
C MET A 1 -64.73 43.48 13.82
N THR A 2 -63.67 43.80 13.08
CA THR A 2 -62.92 42.96 12.17
C THR A 2 -62.05 41.95 12.91
N ASP A 3 -61.76 40.87 12.19
CA ASP A 3 -60.55 40.06 12.20
C ASP A 3 -60.19 39.23 13.45
N GLY A 4 -59.94 37.94 13.18
CA GLY A 4 -59.03 37.14 13.99
C GLY A 4 -59.44 35.69 14.17
N ALA A 5 -59.32 34.86 13.13
CA ALA A 5 -59.09 33.41 13.27
C ALA A 5 -58.82 32.73 11.90
N GLU A 6 -57.90 33.25 11.10
CA GLU A 6 -57.27 32.47 10.03
C GLU A 6 -55.77 32.75 10.05
N GLU A 7 -55.07 32.11 10.98
CA GLU A 7 -53.62 31.98 10.89
C GLU A 7 -53.18 30.74 11.67
N GLU A 8 -52.09 30.14 11.18
CA GLU A 8 -51.40 28.96 11.71
C GLU A 8 -51.92 27.59 11.22
N THR A 9 -51.51 27.21 10.01
CA THR A 9 -50.45 26.19 9.86
C THR A 9 -49.99 26.09 8.40
N GLU A 10 -49.33 27.14 7.91
CA GLU A 10 -48.34 26.94 6.85
C GLU A 10 -47.20 26.09 7.43
N LYS A 11 -47.27 24.78 7.19
CA LYS A 11 -46.11 23.88 7.36
C LYS A 11 -45.02 24.36 6.40
N SER A 12 -44.12 25.17 6.93
CA SER A 12 -42.82 25.50 6.35
C SER A 12 -42.14 24.23 5.82
N THR A 13 -42.26 24.00 4.52
CA THR A 13 -41.39 23.10 3.77
C THR A 13 -39.98 23.65 3.91
N GLN A 14 -39.16 23.04 4.78
CA GLN A 14 -37.76 23.40 4.92
C GLN A 14 -37.11 23.45 3.53
N ALA A 15 -36.66 24.64 3.13
CA ALA A 15 -36.00 24.85 1.85
C ALA A 15 -34.78 23.92 1.75
N VAL A 16 -34.79 23.03 0.75
CA VAL A 16 -33.72 22.07 0.52
C VAL A 16 -32.43 22.83 0.21
N LYS A 17 -31.33 22.50 0.89
CA LYS A 17 -30.05 23.20 0.72
C LYS A 17 -29.45 22.89 -0.66
N THR A 18 -28.88 23.89 -1.33
CA THR A 18 -28.23 23.73 -2.65
C THR A 18 -27.17 22.62 -2.66
N GLU A 19 -26.43 22.42 -1.57
CA GLU A 19 -25.42 21.36 -1.46
C GLU A 19 -26.01 19.94 -1.48
N GLN A 20 -27.27 19.79 -1.09
CA GLN A 20 -28.00 18.53 -1.16
C GLN A 20 -28.52 18.25 -2.59
N LEU A 21 -28.69 19.31 -3.40
CA LEU A 21 -29.17 19.22 -4.78
C LEU A 21 -28.02 19.12 -5.79
N LEU A 22 -26.91 19.83 -5.57
CA LEU A 22 -25.76 19.90 -6.46
C LEU A 22 -24.50 19.29 -5.79
N SER A 23 -24.34 17.97 -5.96
CA SER A 23 -23.27 17.18 -5.35
C SER A 23 -22.73 16.10 -6.31
N PHE A 24 -21.43 15.78 -6.21
CA PHE A 24 -20.82 14.61 -6.88
C PHE A 24 -20.92 13.32 -6.05
N LYS A 25 -21.65 13.36 -4.93
CA LYS A 25 -21.86 12.25 -4.00
C LYS A 25 -23.35 12.09 -3.73
N THR A 26 -23.74 10.92 -3.27
CA THR A 26 -25.07 10.67 -2.72
C THR A 26 -25.39 11.69 -1.62
N SER A 27 -26.63 12.15 -1.61
CA SER A 27 -27.11 13.23 -0.75
C SER A 27 -27.83 12.72 0.51
N GLY A 28 -28.09 11.42 0.59
CA GLY A 28 -29.01 10.81 1.56
C GLY A 28 -30.47 11.18 1.30
N ARG A 29 -30.82 11.58 0.06
CA ARG A 29 -32.17 12.02 -0.33
C ARG A 29 -32.78 10.95 -1.22
N ASN A 30 -33.63 10.11 -0.62
CA ASN A 30 -34.40 9.16 -1.39
C ASN A 30 -35.48 9.86 -2.21
N ILE A 31 -35.61 9.47 -3.48
CA ILE A 31 -36.50 10.05 -4.47
C ILE A 31 -37.46 8.96 -4.94
N ALA A 32 -38.75 9.20 -4.81
CA ALA A 32 -39.75 8.32 -5.39
C ALA A 32 -39.67 8.38 -6.94
N PRO A 33 -39.89 7.27 -7.68
CA PRO A 33 -39.75 7.25 -9.14
C PRO A 33 -40.60 8.30 -9.87
N ASN A 34 -41.78 8.63 -9.35
CA ASN A 34 -42.68 9.65 -9.91
C ASN A 34 -42.31 11.10 -9.54
N ALA A 35 -41.32 11.31 -8.66
CA ALA A 35 -40.90 12.63 -8.18
C ALA A 35 -39.61 13.14 -8.86
N LEU A 36 -39.10 12.43 -9.86
CA LEU A 36 -37.83 12.75 -10.52
C LEU A 36 -37.83 14.11 -11.23
N SER A 37 -38.90 14.45 -11.96
CA SER A 37 -39.01 15.75 -12.65
C SER A 37 -39.03 16.92 -11.66
N ALA A 38 -39.64 16.73 -10.48
CA ALA A 38 -39.63 17.73 -9.41
C ALA A 38 -38.21 17.92 -8.83
N GLU A 39 -37.48 16.83 -8.57
CA GLU A 39 -36.09 16.90 -8.08
C GLU A 39 -35.17 17.58 -9.12
N PHE A 40 -35.29 17.24 -10.41
CA PHE A 40 -34.55 17.92 -11.47
C PHE A 40 -34.92 19.41 -11.59
N SER A 41 -36.19 19.77 -11.37
CA SER A 41 -36.63 21.16 -11.35
C SER A 41 -35.99 21.94 -10.20
N LEU A 42 -35.86 21.34 -9.01
CA LEU A 42 -35.12 21.92 -7.89
C LEU A 42 -33.63 22.12 -8.23
N MET A 43 -33.01 21.14 -8.88
CA MET A 43 -31.63 21.24 -9.33
C MET A 43 -31.44 22.34 -10.39
N LYS A 44 -32.38 22.47 -11.34
CA LYS A 44 -32.40 23.55 -12.33
C LYS A 44 -32.50 24.92 -11.67
N GLY A 45 -33.36 25.06 -10.65
CA GLY A 45 -33.50 26.30 -9.86
C GLY A 45 -32.22 26.74 -9.13
N CYS A 46 -31.28 25.82 -8.90
CA CYS A 46 -29.98 26.14 -8.30
C CYS A 46 -28.94 26.65 -9.32
N LEU A 47 -29.21 26.56 -10.63
CA LEU A 47 -28.29 26.98 -11.67
C LEU A 47 -28.43 28.47 -11.96
N LYS A 48 -27.30 29.17 -12.08
CA LYS A 48 -27.29 30.61 -12.43
C LYS A 48 -27.55 30.88 -13.92
N SER A 49 -27.44 29.85 -14.75
CA SER A 49 -27.60 29.91 -16.19
C SER A 49 -28.14 28.57 -16.72
N PRO A 50 -28.77 28.55 -17.90
CA PRO A 50 -29.37 27.33 -18.44
C PRO A 50 -28.30 26.32 -18.85
N LEU A 51 -28.58 25.04 -18.59
CA LEU A 51 -27.86 23.92 -19.21
C LEU A 51 -28.34 23.80 -20.66
N THR A 52 -27.50 24.22 -21.61
CA THR A 52 -27.81 24.20 -23.05
C THR A 52 -27.10 23.02 -23.75
N PRO A 53 -27.48 22.65 -24.98
CA PRO A 53 -26.77 21.63 -25.76
C PRO A 53 -25.27 21.91 -25.90
N LYS A 54 -24.89 23.17 -26.10
CA LYS A 54 -23.46 23.57 -26.19
C LYS A 54 -22.71 23.33 -24.89
N VAL A 55 -23.36 23.57 -23.74
CA VAL A 55 -22.77 23.25 -22.43
C VAL A 55 -22.66 21.74 -22.29
N ALA A 56 -23.74 20.99 -22.54
CA ALA A 56 -23.76 19.53 -22.47
C ALA A 56 -22.66 18.85 -23.30
N LEU A 57 -22.48 19.27 -24.56
CA LEU A 57 -21.39 18.82 -25.43
C LEU A 57 -20.03 19.04 -24.75
N ARG A 58 -19.76 20.26 -24.27
CA ARG A 58 -18.52 20.60 -23.58
C ARG A 58 -18.29 19.75 -22.32
N LEU A 59 -19.33 19.48 -21.52
CA LEU A 59 -19.20 18.64 -20.33
C LEU A 59 -18.85 17.20 -20.73
N ALA A 60 -19.52 16.65 -21.74
CA ALA A 60 -19.26 15.31 -22.23
C ALA A 60 -17.82 15.20 -22.77
N ASP A 61 -17.41 16.09 -23.67
CA ASP A 61 -16.07 16.08 -24.30
C ASP A 61 -14.94 16.26 -23.28
N LYS A 62 -15.19 16.94 -22.16
CA LYS A 62 -14.22 17.11 -21.07
C LYS A 62 -14.37 16.05 -19.96
N SER A 63 -15.07 14.94 -20.21
CA SER A 63 -15.23 13.85 -19.26
C SER A 63 -14.59 12.55 -19.75
N GLY A 64 -13.76 11.94 -18.90
CA GLY A 64 -12.97 10.76 -19.26
C GLY A 64 -12.68 9.81 -18.09
N ASN A 65 -12.31 8.58 -18.44
CA ASN A 65 -11.94 7.53 -17.48
C ASN A 65 -10.53 7.78 -16.92
N TYR A 66 -9.71 8.52 -17.66
CA TYR A 66 -8.37 8.94 -17.28
C TYR A 66 -8.28 10.45 -17.44
N LEU A 67 -7.84 11.14 -16.38
CA LEU A 67 -7.62 12.59 -16.39
C LEU A 67 -6.12 12.85 -16.36
N LEU A 68 -5.56 13.41 -17.43
CA LEU A 68 -4.11 13.69 -17.50
C LEU A 68 -3.69 14.74 -16.48
N LYS A 69 -4.62 15.61 -16.06
CA LYS A 69 -4.44 16.55 -14.94
C LYS A 69 -4.09 15.88 -13.61
N LEU A 70 -4.33 14.56 -13.44
CA LEU A 70 -3.89 13.79 -12.27
C LEU A 70 -2.41 13.35 -12.34
N VAL A 71 -1.80 13.42 -13.53
CA VAL A 71 -0.37 13.16 -13.75
C VAL A 71 0.37 14.48 -13.83
N SER A 72 -0.10 15.39 -14.70
CA SER A 72 0.44 16.73 -14.90
C SER A 72 -0.67 17.76 -14.70
N PRO A 73 -0.76 18.44 -13.54
CA PRO A 73 -1.85 19.37 -13.22
C PRO A 73 -2.01 20.56 -14.18
N ARG A 74 -0.98 20.88 -14.96
CA ARG A 74 -0.98 21.99 -15.94
C ARG A 74 -1.55 21.62 -17.29
N THR A 75 -1.78 20.33 -17.55
CA THR A 75 -2.30 19.86 -18.83
C THR A 75 -3.72 20.35 -19.03
N ASP A 76 -3.99 21.03 -20.14
CA ASP A 76 -5.32 21.53 -20.47
C ASP A 76 -5.66 21.28 -21.95
N GLY A 77 -6.86 21.67 -22.38
CA GLY A 77 -7.29 21.52 -23.76
C GLY A 77 -7.84 20.13 -24.08
N ASP A 78 -7.81 19.75 -25.35
CA ASP A 78 -8.50 18.54 -25.86
C ASP A 78 -7.78 17.24 -25.52
N ASN A 79 -6.51 17.34 -25.14
CA ASN A 79 -5.68 16.21 -24.73
C ASN A 79 -5.76 15.93 -23.22
N ALA A 80 -6.59 16.65 -22.45
CA ALA A 80 -6.59 16.55 -20.99
C ALA A 80 -7.28 15.28 -20.44
N ILE A 81 -8.06 14.58 -21.26
CA ILE A 81 -8.85 13.42 -20.87
C ILE A 81 -8.70 12.28 -21.87
N LEU A 82 -8.80 11.04 -21.39
CA LEU A 82 -8.84 9.83 -22.23
C LEU A 82 -10.04 8.96 -21.83
N ARG A 83 -10.65 8.33 -22.82
CA ARG A 83 -11.65 7.26 -22.67
C ARG A 83 -11.06 5.97 -23.22
N ILE A 84 -10.33 5.26 -22.37
CA ILE A 84 -9.77 3.95 -22.71
C ILE A 84 -10.69 2.90 -22.10
N GLU A 85 -11.41 2.19 -22.96
CA GLU A 85 -12.28 1.10 -22.54
C GLU A 85 -11.47 -0.19 -22.42
N VAL A 86 -11.75 -0.98 -21.37
CA VAL A 86 -11.07 -2.27 -21.17
C VAL A 86 -11.77 -3.32 -22.04
N PRO A 87 -11.08 -4.03 -22.95
CA PRO A 87 -11.70 -4.92 -23.93
C PRO A 87 -12.51 -6.11 -23.37
N ARG A 88 -12.52 -6.33 -22.05
CA ARG A 88 -13.07 -7.52 -21.39
C ARG A 88 -14.36 -7.28 -20.61
N GLY A 89 -14.94 -6.08 -20.69
CA GLY A 89 -16.18 -5.75 -19.98
C GLY A 89 -17.32 -5.43 -20.94
N ASN A 90 -18.52 -5.95 -20.67
CA ASN A 90 -19.77 -5.52 -21.33
C ASN A 90 -20.28 -4.17 -20.79
N LYS A 91 -19.48 -3.46 -19.99
CA LYS A 91 -19.82 -2.18 -19.37
C LYS A 91 -18.74 -1.16 -19.69
N LEU A 92 -19.18 0.04 -20.06
CA LEU A 92 -18.30 1.19 -20.21
C LEU A 92 -17.78 1.61 -18.82
N GLY A 93 -16.48 1.89 -18.71
CA GLY A 93 -15.90 2.25 -17.42
C GLY A 93 -16.39 3.60 -16.89
N ASP A 94 -16.30 3.86 -15.59
CA ASP A 94 -16.70 5.14 -14.99
C ASP A 94 -15.86 6.32 -15.53
N ILE A 95 -16.51 7.44 -15.84
CA ILE A 95 -15.87 8.71 -16.25
C ILE A 95 -16.04 9.77 -15.18
N LEU A 96 -15.09 10.72 -15.12
CA LEU A 96 -15.18 11.91 -14.28
C LEU A 96 -15.04 13.18 -15.12
N PRO A 97 -15.69 14.29 -14.73
CA PRO A 97 -15.58 15.55 -15.45
C PRO A 97 -14.28 16.28 -15.10
N SER A 98 -13.60 16.81 -16.11
CA SER A 98 -12.43 17.70 -15.99
C SER A 98 -12.73 19.04 -16.67
N THR A 99 -13.73 19.74 -16.15
CA THR A 99 -14.23 21.01 -16.68
C THR A 99 -13.73 22.21 -15.88
N ASN A 100 -13.91 23.41 -16.42
CA ASN A 100 -13.60 24.66 -15.72
C ASN A 100 -14.61 24.95 -14.61
N ALA A 101 -14.24 25.84 -13.68
CA ALA A 101 -15.05 26.19 -12.51
C ALA A 101 -16.50 26.63 -12.82
N PRO A 102 -16.78 27.44 -13.87
CA PRO A 102 -18.14 27.84 -14.22
C PRO A 102 -19.06 26.67 -14.59
N ASP A 103 -18.47 25.56 -15.06
CA ASP A 103 -19.22 24.38 -15.52
C ASP A 103 -19.50 23.37 -14.41
N ILE A 104 -18.87 23.51 -13.24
CA ILE A 104 -19.00 22.58 -12.10
C ILE A 104 -20.47 22.38 -11.66
N PRO A 105 -21.32 23.42 -11.57
CA PRO A 105 -22.73 23.23 -11.21
C PRO A 105 -23.46 22.31 -12.18
N PHE A 106 -23.20 22.40 -13.49
CA PHE A 106 -23.80 21.53 -14.49
C PHE A 106 -23.27 20.10 -14.39
N CYS A 107 -21.96 19.95 -14.17
CA CYS A 107 -21.37 18.64 -13.89
C CYS A 107 -22.06 17.98 -12.69
N LYS A 108 -22.32 18.73 -11.62
CA LYS A 108 -23.04 18.21 -10.44
C LYS A 108 -24.48 17.82 -10.77
N VAL A 109 -25.11 18.36 -11.80
CA VAL A 109 -26.45 17.90 -12.21
C VAL A 109 -26.37 16.51 -12.83
N ILE A 110 -25.49 16.32 -13.81
CA ILE A 110 -25.45 15.09 -14.60
C ILE A 110 -24.64 13.95 -13.95
N PHE A 111 -23.70 14.28 -13.06
CA PHE A 111 -22.86 13.31 -12.32
C PHE A 111 -23.33 13.05 -10.89
N ARG A 112 -24.42 13.68 -10.40
CA ARG A 112 -24.97 13.36 -9.08
C ARG A 112 -25.58 11.96 -9.11
N PRO A 113 -25.17 11.03 -8.24
CA PRO A 113 -25.88 9.77 -8.06
C PRO A 113 -27.23 10.05 -7.40
N LEU A 114 -28.32 9.74 -8.10
CA LEU A 114 -29.69 9.86 -7.61
C LEU A 114 -30.05 8.61 -6.79
N GLU A 115 -30.55 8.80 -5.57
CA GLU A 115 -30.98 7.72 -4.69
C GLU A 115 -32.47 7.46 -4.93
N ILE A 116 -32.80 6.62 -5.90
CA ILE A 116 -34.19 6.34 -6.29
C ILE A 116 -34.66 5.11 -5.51
N ASP A 117 -35.86 5.19 -4.93
CA ASP A 117 -36.42 4.08 -4.16
C ASP A 117 -36.49 2.80 -5.00
N GLY A 118 -35.91 1.71 -4.46
CA GLY A 118 -35.85 0.40 -5.12
C GLY A 118 -34.67 0.19 -6.08
N TYR A 119 -33.83 1.21 -6.33
CA TYR A 119 -32.74 1.12 -7.29
C TYR A 119 -31.37 1.51 -6.69
N PRO A 120 -30.26 0.98 -7.22
CA PRO A 120 -28.93 1.43 -6.82
C PRO A 120 -28.70 2.89 -7.25
N PRO A 121 -27.93 3.69 -6.48
CA PRO A 121 -27.66 5.07 -6.87
C PRO A 121 -26.92 5.16 -8.21
N ARG A 122 -27.48 5.94 -9.13
CA ARG A 122 -26.95 6.16 -10.48
C ARG A 122 -27.12 7.62 -10.90
N SER A 123 -26.15 8.14 -11.62
CA SER A 123 -26.24 9.47 -12.24
C SER A 123 -26.81 9.40 -13.66
N VAL A 124 -27.19 10.55 -14.22
CA VAL A 124 -27.64 10.65 -15.63
C VAL A 124 -26.55 10.12 -16.57
N VAL A 125 -25.29 10.46 -16.28
CA VAL A 125 -24.14 9.98 -17.05
C VAL A 125 -24.00 8.46 -16.96
N ASP A 126 -24.18 7.87 -15.78
CA ASP A 126 -24.08 6.42 -15.61
C ASP A 126 -25.15 5.68 -16.42
N LEU A 127 -26.40 6.17 -16.37
CA LEU A 127 -27.55 5.55 -17.06
C LEU A 127 -27.52 5.74 -18.58
N ILE A 128 -26.89 6.80 -19.08
CA ILE A 128 -26.62 6.96 -20.52
C ILE A 128 -25.60 5.93 -20.99
N ARG A 129 -24.51 5.73 -20.24
CA ARG A 129 -23.38 4.88 -20.67
C ARG A 129 -23.60 3.40 -20.38
N ASN A 130 -24.33 3.08 -19.33
CA ASN A 130 -24.66 1.72 -18.93
C ASN A 130 -26.14 1.66 -18.51
N PRO A 131 -27.07 1.53 -19.48
CA PRO A 131 -28.50 1.47 -19.18
C PRO A 131 -28.89 0.34 -18.22
N GLU A 132 -29.86 0.61 -17.35
CA GLU A 132 -30.46 -0.30 -16.37
C GLU A 132 -31.99 -0.18 -16.43
N ASP A 133 -32.73 -0.99 -15.66
CA ASP A 133 -34.20 -1.06 -15.73
C ASP A 133 -34.93 0.28 -15.54
N HIS A 134 -34.34 1.19 -14.74
CA HIS A 134 -34.93 2.51 -14.43
C HIS A 134 -34.40 3.64 -15.34
N THR A 135 -33.57 3.34 -16.34
CA THR A 135 -32.96 4.37 -17.22
C THR A 135 -34.00 5.26 -17.86
N THR A 136 -35.05 4.70 -18.46
CA THR A 136 -36.07 5.46 -19.19
C THR A 136 -36.74 6.50 -18.31
N ILE A 137 -37.16 6.11 -17.11
CA ILE A 137 -37.85 7.01 -16.16
C ILE A 137 -36.95 8.20 -15.78
N VAL A 138 -35.65 7.95 -15.54
CA VAL A 138 -34.71 9.02 -15.18
C VAL A 138 -34.40 9.94 -16.34
N LEU A 139 -34.14 9.38 -17.53
CA LEU A 139 -33.77 10.17 -18.70
C LEU A 139 -34.96 10.98 -19.25
N ASP A 140 -36.17 10.45 -19.20
CA ASP A 140 -37.38 11.16 -19.61
C ASP A 140 -37.67 12.34 -18.67
N ALA A 141 -37.58 12.13 -17.35
CA ALA A 141 -37.71 13.20 -16.36
C ALA A 141 -36.62 14.28 -16.52
N PHE A 142 -35.39 13.88 -16.86
CA PHE A 142 -34.32 14.82 -17.16
C PHE A 142 -34.63 15.65 -18.42
N ALA A 143 -35.09 15.00 -19.50
CA ALA A 143 -35.45 15.66 -20.75
C ALA A 143 -36.64 16.61 -20.59
N GLU A 144 -37.64 16.27 -19.77
CA GLU A 144 -38.78 17.13 -19.45
C GLU A 144 -38.32 18.48 -18.86
N VAL A 145 -37.31 18.46 -17.98
CA VAL A 145 -36.85 19.65 -17.26
C VAL A 145 -35.78 20.44 -18.02
N PHE A 146 -34.82 19.74 -18.62
CA PHE A 146 -33.64 20.37 -19.25
C PHE A 146 -33.71 20.43 -20.78
N GLY A 147 -34.64 19.72 -21.41
CA GLY A 147 -34.82 19.65 -22.85
C GLY A 147 -34.30 18.34 -23.46
N THR A 148 -35.04 17.81 -24.43
CA THR A 148 -34.67 16.61 -25.18
C THR A 148 -33.38 16.82 -25.99
N ASP A 149 -33.16 18.03 -26.50
CA ASP A 149 -31.95 18.42 -27.22
C ASP A 149 -30.68 18.32 -26.36
N VAL A 150 -30.76 18.70 -25.09
CA VAL A 150 -29.69 18.54 -24.10
C VAL A 150 -29.39 17.07 -23.86
N LEU A 151 -30.42 16.25 -23.63
CA LEU A 151 -30.27 14.81 -23.40
C LEU A 151 -29.64 14.11 -24.60
N GLU A 152 -30.14 14.36 -25.82
CA GLU A 152 -29.62 13.74 -27.04
C GLU A 152 -28.17 14.17 -27.33
N THR A 153 -27.81 15.41 -27.00
CA THR A 153 -26.41 15.86 -27.06
C THR A 153 -25.54 15.06 -26.07
N LEU A 154 -25.97 14.89 -24.82
CA LEU A 154 -25.23 14.09 -23.84
C LEU A 154 -25.08 12.63 -24.30
N LYS A 155 -26.16 11.99 -24.76
CA LYS A 155 -26.14 10.61 -25.26
C LYS A 155 -25.12 10.45 -26.39
N THR A 156 -25.23 11.31 -27.41
CA THR A 156 -24.35 11.28 -28.57
C THR A 156 -22.88 11.43 -28.16
N SER A 157 -22.55 12.47 -27.38
CA SER A 157 -21.17 12.78 -27.02
C SER A 157 -20.55 11.82 -25.99
N LEU A 158 -21.33 11.25 -25.07
CA LEU A 158 -20.83 10.32 -24.05
C LEU A 158 -20.61 8.91 -24.60
N LEU A 159 -21.35 8.52 -25.64
CA LEU A 159 -21.23 7.23 -26.32
C LEU A 159 -20.26 7.28 -27.51
N THR A 160 -19.93 8.47 -28.01
CA THR A 160 -18.92 8.65 -29.06
C THR A 160 -17.53 8.25 -28.52
N VAL A 161 -16.85 7.40 -29.29
CA VAL A 161 -15.45 7.05 -29.05
C VAL A 161 -14.59 8.27 -29.39
N LEU A 162 -13.81 8.74 -28.42
CA LEU A 162 -12.89 9.84 -28.65
C LEU A 162 -11.68 9.36 -29.45
N PRO A 163 -11.16 10.18 -30.37
CA PRO A 163 -9.95 9.85 -31.11
C PRO A 163 -8.78 9.69 -30.12
N ALA A 164 -7.87 8.76 -30.43
CA ALA A 164 -6.64 8.62 -29.67
C ALA A 164 -5.83 9.93 -29.81
N PRO A 165 -5.33 10.51 -28.70
CA PRO A 165 -4.49 11.69 -28.79
C PRO A 165 -3.19 11.32 -29.50
N THR A 166 -2.82 12.11 -30.50
CA THR A 166 -1.58 11.93 -31.27
C THR A 166 -0.40 12.65 -30.62
N GLN A 167 -0.65 13.50 -29.63
CA GLN A 167 0.35 14.32 -28.96
C GLN A 167 0.05 14.39 -27.45
N LEU A 168 1.11 14.44 -26.64
CA LEU A 168 0.98 14.78 -25.23
C LEU A 168 0.65 16.27 -25.10
N GLY A 169 -0.26 16.61 -24.19
CA GLY A 169 -0.52 18.00 -23.86
C GLY A 169 0.71 18.69 -23.25
N ILE A 170 0.67 20.01 -23.15
CA ILE A 170 1.72 20.77 -22.45
C ILE A 170 1.73 20.32 -20.97
N GLY A 171 2.88 19.88 -20.45
CA GLY A 171 2.98 19.42 -19.08
C GLY A 171 4.19 18.53 -18.78
N GLU A 172 4.29 18.13 -17.51
CA GLU A 172 5.35 17.25 -17.00
C GLU A 172 4.82 15.82 -16.95
N PHE A 173 5.06 15.07 -18.02
CA PHE A 173 4.68 13.66 -18.09
C PHE A 173 5.87 12.76 -17.79
N PRO A 174 5.73 11.77 -16.89
CA PRO A 174 6.75 10.75 -16.73
C PRO A 174 6.78 9.89 -18.00
N ILE A 175 7.90 9.91 -18.72
CA ILE A 175 8.12 9.07 -19.89
C ILE A 175 9.11 7.98 -19.50
N ILE A 176 8.67 6.73 -19.64
CA ILE A 176 9.47 5.54 -19.40
C ILE A 176 9.86 4.96 -20.77
N PHE A 177 11.15 4.75 -20.98
CA PHE A 177 11.67 4.08 -22.16
C PHE A 177 11.75 2.58 -21.88
N VAL A 178 11.07 1.79 -22.70
CA VAL A 178 11.06 0.33 -22.61
C VAL A 178 11.73 -0.23 -23.87
N PRO A 179 12.87 -0.94 -23.74
CA PRO A 179 13.57 -1.47 -24.90
C PRO A 179 12.73 -2.55 -25.57
N ARG A 180 12.71 -2.53 -26.90
CA ARG A 180 12.06 -3.56 -27.72
C ARG A 180 13.09 -4.49 -28.36
N PRO A 181 12.69 -5.73 -28.73
CA PRO A 181 13.59 -6.70 -29.36
C PRO A 181 14.22 -6.24 -30.68
N ASP A 182 13.61 -5.27 -31.37
CA ASP A 182 14.11 -4.67 -32.61
C ASP A 182 15.21 -3.60 -32.37
N GLY A 183 15.61 -3.38 -31.11
CA GLY A 183 16.60 -2.38 -30.73
C GLY A 183 16.07 -0.95 -30.64
N GLN A 184 14.75 -0.74 -30.82
CA GLN A 184 14.11 0.56 -30.63
C GLN A 184 13.52 0.68 -29.21
N ASP A 185 13.28 1.92 -28.77
CA ASP A 185 12.60 2.19 -27.51
C ASP A 185 11.11 2.48 -27.71
N LEU A 186 10.28 1.85 -26.87
CA LEU A 186 8.89 2.22 -26.68
C LEU A 186 8.80 3.27 -25.57
N GLN A 187 8.28 4.46 -25.88
CA GLN A 187 8.00 5.49 -24.89
C GLN A 187 6.62 5.30 -24.29
N ILE A 188 6.54 5.22 -22.96
CA ILE A 188 5.31 4.95 -22.22
C ILE A 188 5.10 6.01 -21.14
N THR A 189 3.93 6.64 -21.16
CA THR A 189 3.46 7.50 -20.06
C THR A 189 2.42 6.76 -19.25
N PRO A 190 2.71 6.33 -18.00
CA PRO A 190 1.73 5.64 -17.18
C PRO A 190 0.63 6.60 -16.73
N VAL A 191 -0.63 6.23 -17.01
CA VAL A 191 -1.82 6.96 -16.57
C VAL A 191 -2.68 6.07 -15.67
N SER A 192 -3.18 6.62 -14.56
CA SER A 192 -4.12 5.90 -13.69
C SER A 192 -5.56 6.24 -14.06
N PRO A 193 -6.50 5.28 -13.98
CA PRO A 193 -7.92 5.60 -14.05
C PRO A 193 -8.30 6.60 -12.96
N ALA A 194 -9.16 7.56 -13.29
CA ALA A 194 -9.60 8.62 -12.40
C ALA A 194 -10.36 8.04 -11.19
N ALA A 195 -11.17 7.00 -11.41
CA ALA A 195 -11.89 6.28 -10.36
C ALA A 195 -10.93 5.69 -9.30
N ALA A 196 -9.74 5.24 -9.70
CA ALA A 196 -8.75 4.68 -8.78
C ALA A 196 -8.16 5.72 -7.81
N PHE A 197 -8.31 7.02 -8.10
CA PHE A 197 -7.81 8.09 -7.25
C PHE A 197 -8.53 8.16 -5.90
N MET A 198 -9.85 7.96 -5.92
CA MET A 198 -10.70 7.98 -4.73
C MET A 198 -11.03 6.57 -4.20
N GLY A 199 -10.76 5.52 -4.97
CA GLY A 199 -11.04 4.13 -4.57
C GLY A 199 -10.44 3.76 -3.21
N MET A 200 -9.16 4.07 -2.99
CA MET A 200 -8.49 3.70 -1.73
C MET A 200 -9.01 4.46 -0.50
N LYS A 201 -9.58 5.67 -0.68
CA LYS A 201 -10.27 6.37 0.41
C LYS A 201 -11.52 5.62 0.87
N ARG A 202 -12.27 5.04 -0.07
CA ARG A 202 -13.46 4.23 0.23
C ARG A 202 -13.07 2.98 1.03
N VAL A 203 -11.97 2.33 0.64
CA VAL A 203 -11.40 1.20 1.37
C VAL A 203 -11.00 1.62 2.79
N ARG A 204 -10.17 2.67 2.93
CA ARG A 204 -9.74 3.18 4.25
C ARG A 204 -10.93 3.41 5.20
N LYS A 205 -12.00 4.07 4.75
CA LYS A 205 -13.16 4.37 5.63
C LYS A 205 -13.75 3.13 6.32
N HIS A 206 -13.76 1.96 5.66
CA HIS A 206 -14.32 0.73 6.22
C HIS A 206 -13.38 0.02 7.21
N TYR A 207 -12.06 0.15 7.04
CA TYR A 207 -11.07 -0.48 7.91
C TYR A 207 -10.75 0.33 9.18
N PHE A 208 -11.22 1.57 9.29
CA PHE A 208 -11.01 2.43 10.45
C PHE A 208 -12.32 2.75 11.16
N GLN A 209 -12.80 1.82 11.98
CA GLN A 209 -13.66 2.17 13.11
C GLN A 209 -12.79 2.86 14.17
N LYS A 210 -13.35 3.80 14.94
CA LYS A 210 -12.65 4.40 16.10
C LYS A 210 -12.05 3.29 16.95
N THR A 211 -10.81 3.46 17.40
CA THR A 211 -10.07 2.48 18.21
C THR A 211 -10.94 2.01 19.37
N GLN A 212 -11.23 0.71 19.39
CA GLN A 212 -11.89 0.07 20.53
C GLN A 212 -10.81 -0.66 21.32
N PRO A 213 -10.78 -0.52 22.67
CA PRO A 213 -9.72 -1.09 23.51
C PRO A 213 -9.58 -2.61 23.36
N ASP A 214 -10.67 -3.31 23.03
CA ASP A 214 -10.72 -4.78 22.98
C ASP A 214 -10.54 -5.38 21.57
N ARG A 215 -10.20 -4.56 20.56
CA ARG A 215 -10.04 -5.04 19.17
C ARG A 215 -8.61 -4.88 18.67
N PRO A 216 -8.09 -5.86 17.91
CA PRO A 216 -6.77 -5.77 17.32
C PRO A 216 -6.69 -4.53 16.40
N MET A 217 -5.69 -3.69 16.64
CA MET A 217 -5.46 -2.51 15.81
C MET A 217 -5.00 -2.91 14.40
N PRO A 218 -5.60 -2.35 13.34
CA PRO A 218 -5.09 -2.54 11.99
C PRO A 218 -3.66 -2.00 11.89
N ARG A 219 -2.69 -2.87 11.56
CA ARG A 219 -1.26 -2.52 11.40
C ARG A 219 -0.93 -1.81 10.08
N SER A 220 -1.94 -1.47 9.26
CA SER A 220 -1.71 -0.88 7.94
C SER A 220 -1.29 0.58 8.06
N LYS A 221 -0.16 0.92 7.42
CA LYS A 221 0.29 2.30 7.28
C LYS A 221 -0.24 2.86 5.97
N TRP A 222 -0.67 4.11 6.01
CA TRP A 222 -1.25 4.80 4.86
C TRP A 222 -0.49 6.09 4.62
N THR A 223 -0.29 6.44 3.36
CA THR A 223 0.27 7.72 2.96
C THR A 223 -0.79 8.54 2.23
N GLU A 224 -0.83 9.82 2.55
CA GLU A 224 -1.64 10.80 1.85
C GLU A 224 -0.72 11.63 0.96
N GLN A 225 -1.01 11.65 -0.34
CA GLN A 225 -0.24 12.40 -1.33
C GLN A 225 -1.16 13.42 -2.00
N ALA A 226 -0.91 14.70 -1.75
CA ALA A 226 -1.56 15.77 -2.49
C ALA A 226 -0.97 15.85 -3.92
N VAL A 227 -1.83 15.74 -4.94
CA VAL A 227 -1.42 15.92 -6.35
C VAL A 227 -1.53 17.38 -6.78
N SER A 228 -2.41 18.13 -6.14
CA SER A 228 -2.57 19.57 -6.35
C SER A 228 -3.09 20.20 -5.06
N ALA A 229 -2.70 21.45 -4.80
CA ALA A 229 -3.29 22.27 -3.74
C ALA A 229 -4.75 22.63 -4.03
N LYS A 230 -5.18 22.55 -5.30
CA LYS A 230 -6.55 22.82 -5.76
C LYS A 230 -7.09 21.66 -6.61
N PRO A 231 -7.47 20.52 -5.99
CA PRO A 231 -8.00 19.34 -6.71
C PRO A 231 -9.22 19.65 -7.58
N GLN A 232 -10.02 20.65 -7.22
CA GLN A 232 -11.16 21.12 -7.98
C GLN A 232 -10.82 21.62 -9.40
N ASN A 233 -9.57 22.01 -9.64
CA ASN A 233 -9.09 22.40 -10.98
C ASN A 233 -8.82 21.19 -11.89
N ILE A 234 -8.65 20.01 -11.28
CA ILE A 234 -8.49 18.74 -11.99
C ILE A 234 -9.87 18.14 -12.28
N SER A 235 -10.68 18.02 -11.23
CA SER A 235 -12.06 17.57 -11.33
C SER A 235 -12.82 17.98 -10.08
N GLY A 236 -14.03 18.54 -10.24
CA GLY A 236 -14.91 18.82 -9.12
C GLY A 236 -15.32 17.55 -8.34
N ALA A 237 -15.25 16.38 -8.97
CA ALA A 237 -15.58 15.10 -8.35
C ALA A 237 -14.44 14.51 -7.49
N ILE A 238 -13.22 15.04 -7.63
CA ILE A 238 -12.04 14.61 -6.86
C ILE A 238 -11.79 15.59 -5.72
N GLY A 239 -11.87 15.09 -4.48
CA GLY A 239 -11.67 15.89 -3.28
C GLY A 239 -10.50 15.38 -2.44
N GLY A 240 -9.65 16.30 -1.97
CA GLY A 240 -8.56 16.05 -1.03
C GLY A 240 -7.40 15.20 -1.56
N PRO A 241 -6.44 14.82 -0.70
CA PRO A 241 -5.20 14.12 -1.11
C PRO A 241 -5.48 12.68 -1.55
N ARG A 242 -4.70 12.11 -2.46
CA ARG A 242 -4.77 10.69 -2.81
C ARG A 242 -4.32 9.85 -1.61
N VAL A 243 -5.05 8.78 -1.29
CA VAL A 243 -4.62 7.82 -0.25
C VAL A 243 -3.97 6.63 -0.93
N ARG A 244 -2.80 6.21 -0.41
CA ARG A 244 -2.08 5.02 -0.84
C ARG A 244 -1.78 4.14 0.36
N PHE A 245 -1.74 2.84 0.12
CA PHE A 245 -1.19 1.89 1.09
C PHE A 245 0.32 2.06 1.13
N ARG A 246 0.88 2.18 2.33
CA ARG A 246 2.32 2.23 2.54
C ARG A 246 2.77 0.84 2.99
N ALA A 247 3.40 0.12 2.07
CA ALA A 247 4.20 -1.04 2.43
C ALA A 247 5.54 -0.53 2.95
N ASP A 248 5.77 -0.63 4.26
CA ASP A 248 7.12 -0.53 4.78
C ASP A 248 7.77 -1.90 4.55
N MET A 249 8.82 -1.92 3.75
CA MET A 249 9.68 -3.10 3.66
C MET A 249 10.25 -3.37 5.06
N PRO A 250 10.35 -4.65 5.48
CA PRO A 250 10.99 -4.96 6.75
C PRO A 250 12.41 -4.42 6.75
N THR A 251 12.86 -3.87 7.88
CA THR A 251 14.25 -3.45 8.06
C THR A 251 15.16 -4.62 7.70
N GLN A 252 16.04 -4.43 6.71
CA GLN A 252 17.02 -5.45 6.37
C GLN A 252 18.00 -5.54 7.54
N LEU A 253 17.86 -6.58 8.36
CA LEU A 253 18.83 -6.89 9.40
C LEU A 253 20.08 -7.47 8.74
N SER A 254 21.26 -7.08 9.22
CA SER A 254 22.48 -7.81 8.89
C SER A 254 22.37 -9.27 9.38
N HIS A 255 23.21 -10.18 8.88
CA HIS A 255 23.21 -11.56 9.36
C HIS A 255 23.49 -11.66 10.87
N GLU A 256 24.30 -10.75 11.41
CA GLU A 256 24.62 -10.67 12.83
C GLU A 256 23.42 -10.16 13.63
N GLU A 257 22.81 -9.06 13.20
CA GLU A 257 21.61 -8.51 13.85
C GLU A 257 20.43 -9.49 13.81
N ALA A 258 20.29 -10.24 12.72
CA ALA A 258 19.25 -11.27 12.61
C ALA A 258 19.49 -12.42 13.61
N ASP A 259 20.74 -12.81 13.84
CA ASP A 259 21.07 -13.85 14.82
C ASP A 259 20.88 -13.35 16.26
N LEU A 260 21.31 -12.12 16.56
CA LEU A 260 21.06 -11.46 17.86
C LEU A 260 19.55 -11.32 18.12
N PHE A 261 18.78 -10.89 17.12
CA PHE A 261 17.32 -10.79 17.21
C PHE A 261 16.69 -12.15 17.52
N ARG A 262 17.08 -13.21 16.79
CA ARG A 262 16.55 -14.56 17.05
C ARG A 262 16.92 -15.04 18.45
N PHE A 263 18.16 -14.85 18.86
CA PHE A 263 18.62 -15.31 20.17
C PHE A 263 17.93 -14.56 21.31
N ALA A 264 17.79 -13.23 21.20
CA ALA A 264 17.04 -12.41 22.16
C ALA A 264 15.55 -12.83 22.30
N GLN A 265 14.99 -13.45 21.26
CA GLN A 265 13.60 -13.93 21.22
C GLN A 265 13.45 -15.42 21.60
N GLY A 266 14.50 -16.09 22.07
CA GLY A 266 14.47 -17.50 22.48
C GLY A 266 14.89 -18.49 21.40
N GLY A 267 15.40 -17.99 20.27
CA GLY A 267 15.99 -18.78 19.20
C GLY A 267 17.38 -19.31 19.55
N SER A 268 18.03 -19.94 18.56
CA SER A 268 19.34 -20.57 18.76
C SER A 268 20.46 -19.55 18.95
N PHE A 269 21.48 -19.90 19.73
CA PHE A 269 22.69 -19.10 19.90
C PHE A 269 23.35 -18.74 18.54
N PRO A 270 23.84 -17.49 18.35
CA PRO A 270 24.50 -17.04 17.13
C PRO A 270 25.67 -17.91 16.69
N LEU A 271 25.90 -17.97 15.37
CA LEU A 271 26.95 -18.80 14.79
C LEU A 271 28.31 -18.11 14.88
N TRP A 272 29.33 -18.81 15.38
CA TRP A 272 30.70 -18.30 15.30
C TRP A 272 31.26 -18.49 13.89
N ARG A 273 31.16 -17.44 13.06
CA ARG A 273 31.45 -17.47 11.62
C ARG A 273 32.93 -17.35 11.24
N ASP A 274 33.83 -17.20 12.21
CA ASP A 274 35.26 -17.11 11.91
C ASP A 274 35.78 -18.43 11.34
N SER A 275 36.20 -18.36 10.07
CA SER A 275 36.77 -19.48 9.31
C SER A 275 38.11 -19.97 9.87
N ALA A 276 38.89 -19.10 10.53
CA ALA A 276 40.18 -19.46 11.11
C ALA A 276 40.04 -20.50 12.24
N VAL A 277 38.94 -20.42 13.00
CA VAL A 277 38.63 -21.39 14.06
C VAL A 277 38.50 -22.81 13.48
N ALA A 278 38.01 -22.97 12.24
CA ALA A 278 37.76 -24.30 11.66
C ALA A 278 39.09 -24.97 11.35
N ALA A 279 39.99 -24.20 10.73
CA ALA A 279 41.36 -24.63 10.50
C ALA A 279 42.09 -24.97 11.80
N ARG A 280 41.88 -24.21 12.89
CA ARG A 280 42.47 -24.50 14.21
C ARG A 280 41.97 -25.80 14.81
N ILE A 281 40.66 -26.08 14.74
CA ILE A 281 40.08 -27.35 15.24
C ILE A 281 40.63 -28.55 14.44
N LEU A 282 40.71 -28.44 13.11
CA LEU A 282 41.23 -29.51 12.27
C LEU A 282 42.71 -29.78 12.55
N ARG A 283 43.52 -28.72 12.67
CA ARG A 283 44.94 -28.81 13.07
C ARG A 283 45.10 -29.41 14.46
N TYR A 284 44.20 -29.11 15.38
CA TYR A 284 44.18 -29.72 16.70
C TYR A 284 43.91 -31.23 16.61
N GLY A 285 42.94 -31.65 15.79
CA GLY A 285 42.66 -33.07 15.52
C GLY A 285 43.85 -33.81 14.89
N ASP A 286 44.57 -33.17 13.96
CA ASP A 286 45.80 -33.74 13.39
C ASP A 286 46.87 -33.96 14.46
N ARG A 287 47.12 -32.94 15.28
CA ARG A 287 48.12 -33.03 16.37
C ARG A 287 47.75 -34.06 17.42
N LEU A 288 46.47 -34.23 17.71
CA LEU A 288 45.98 -35.27 18.63
C LEU A 288 46.28 -36.67 18.10
N THR A 289 46.13 -36.88 16.80
CA THR A 289 46.45 -38.15 16.14
C THR A 289 47.95 -38.41 16.18
N SER A 290 48.77 -37.40 15.87
CA SER A 290 50.23 -37.51 15.91
C SER A 290 50.81 -37.71 17.31
N ASP A 291 50.21 -37.15 18.38
CA ASP A 291 50.69 -37.38 19.76
C ASP A 291 50.48 -38.82 20.22
N ASN A 292 49.41 -39.48 19.74
CA ASN A 292 49.19 -40.89 19.99
C ASN A 292 50.26 -41.78 19.33
N GLU A 293 50.87 -41.32 18.23
CA GLU A 293 51.92 -42.03 17.50
C GLU A 293 53.34 -41.67 18.02
N PHE A 294 53.57 -40.41 18.39
CA PHE A 294 54.88 -39.88 18.79
C PHE A 294 54.77 -39.05 20.08
N ASN A 295 54.86 -39.75 21.22
CA ASN A 295 54.69 -39.17 22.55
C ASN A 295 55.92 -38.37 23.02
N ASN A 296 55.95 -37.06 22.71
CA ASN A 296 56.99 -36.12 23.17
C ASN A 296 56.39 -35.05 24.10
N LYS A 297 57.07 -34.75 25.22
CA LYS A 297 56.67 -33.74 26.21
C LYS A 297 56.39 -32.36 25.60
N ASN A 298 57.20 -31.91 24.63
CA ASN A 298 57.02 -30.61 23.98
C ASN A 298 55.77 -30.59 23.09
N THR A 299 55.49 -31.70 22.40
CA THR A 299 54.28 -31.88 21.58
C THR A 299 53.02 -31.81 22.44
N ARG A 300 53.03 -32.47 23.60
CA ARG A 300 51.93 -32.40 24.57
C ARG A 300 51.72 -31.01 25.14
N ALA A 301 52.79 -30.28 25.45
CA ALA A 301 52.67 -28.90 25.92
C ALA A 301 52.00 -27.99 24.87
N ALA A 302 52.42 -28.10 23.60
CA ALA A 302 51.81 -27.37 22.50
C ALA A 302 50.34 -27.79 22.23
N LEU A 303 50.02 -29.08 22.38
CA LEU A 303 48.64 -29.58 22.24
C LEU A 303 47.72 -29.06 23.36
N ASN A 304 48.21 -29.00 24.60
CA ASN A 304 47.51 -28.40 25.73
C ASN A 304 47.20 -26.93 25.44
N GLN A 305 48.20 -26.16 25.00
CA GLN A 305 48.04 -24.73 24.70
C GLN A 305 46.98 -24.49 23.63
N VAL A 306 47.01 -25.24 22.52
CA VAL A 306 45.99 -25.09 21.45
C VAL A 306 44.58 -25.39 21.96
N ALA A 307 44.41 -26.40 22.81
CA ALA A 307 43.12 -26.71 23.40
C ALA A 307 42.65 -25.61 24.36
N ASP A 308 43.55 -25.08 25.19
CA ASP A 308 43.25 -23.99 26.13
C ASP A 308 42.87 -22.70 25.39
N ASP A 309 43.59 -22.35 24.32
CA ASP A 309 43.28 -21.19 23.47
C ASP A 309 41.89 -21.33 22.82
N LEU A 310 41.57 -22.51 22.26
CA LEU A 310 40.25 -22.78 21.67
C LEU A 310 39.12 -22.68 22.72
N ILE A 311 39.37 -23.11 23.95
CA ILE A 311 38.42 -23.01 25.06
C ILE A 311 38.24 -21.54 25.47
N SER A 312 39.35 -20.80 25.63
CA SER A 312 39.34 -19.39 26.02
C SER A 312 38.58 -18.53 25.01
N ASP A 313 38.93 -18.64 23.73
CA ASP A 313 38.30 -17.85 22.67
C ASP A 313 36.79 -18.18 22.55
N ALA A 314 36.41 -19.45 22.77
CA ALA A 314 35.02 -19.86 22.74
C ALA A 314 34.22 -19.30 23.94
N VAL A 315 34.85 -19.19 25.11
CA VAL A 315 34.24 -18.53 26.28
C VAL A 315 34.07 -17.04 26.03
N GLU A 316 35.09 -16.38 25.50
CA GLU A 316 35.05 -14.95 25.14
C GLU A 316 33.94 -14.67 24.12
N PHE A 317 33.84 -15.47 23.06
CA PHE A 317 32.78 -15.32 22.06
C PHE A 317 31.37 -15.46 22.68
N ILE A 318 31.19 -16.37 23.64
CA ILE A 318 29.90 -16.51 24.34
C ILE A 318 29.58 -15.24 25.14
N GLN A 319 30.56 -14.72 25.87
CA GLN A 319 30.39 -13.52 26.70
C GLN A 319 30.10 -12.28 25.86
N ASP A 320 30.85 -12.07 24.78
CA ASP A 320 30.63 -10.97 23.86
C ASP A 320 29.25 -11.05 23.21
N THR A 321 28.86 -12.22 22.72
CA THR A 321 27.54 -12.43 22.11
C THR A 321 26.41 -12.16 23.11
N LEU A 322 26.56 -12.54 24.38
CA LEU A 322 25.57 -12.24 25.41
C LEU A 322 25.46 -10.74 25.66
N ARG A 323 26.59 -10.04 25.77
CA ARG A 323 26.64 -8.58 25.92
C ARG A 323 25.96 -7.89 24.73
N ASP A 324 26.31 -8.29 23.51
CA ASP A 324 25.78 -7.72 22.28
C ASP A 324 24.27 -7.97 22.13
N THR A 325 23.80 -9.14 22.57
CA THR A 325 22.37 -9.48 22.57
C THR A 325 21.58 -8.59 23.53
N VAL A 326 22.12 -8.35 24.73
CA VAL A 326 21.51 -7.46 25.73
C VAL A 326 21.42 -6.03 25.19
N ASP A 327 22.52 -5.53 24.62
CA ASP A 327 22.56 -4.18 24.05
C ASP A 327 21.63 -4.03 22.85
N TYR A 328 21.54 -5.06 22.00
CA TYR A 328 20.61 -5.10 20.89
C TYR A 328 19.15 -5.10 21.36
N ALA A 329 18.79 -5.95 22.33
CA ALA A 329 17.44 -6.04 22.87
C ALA A 329 16.97 -4.72 23.50
N LYS A 330 17.86 -4.04 24.25
CA LYS A 330 17.62 -2.70 24.79
C LYS A 330 17.35 -1.67 23.69
N ARG A 331 18.17 -1.64 22.63
CA ARG A 331 18.00 -0.71 21.49
C ARG A 331 16.68 -0.93 20.74
N GLN A 332 16.23 -2.18 20.64
CA GLN A 332 15.01 -2.56 19.92
C GLN A 332 13.75 -2.60 20.80
N GLY A 333 13.87 -2.38 22.11
CA GLY A 333 12.74 -2.44 23.05
C GLY A 333 12.13 -3.84 23.17
N ILE A 334 12.94 -4.89 23.06
CA ILE A 334 12.50 -6.29 23.10
C ILE A 334 12.74 -6.86 24.51
N ALA A 335 11.78 -7.65 25.02
CA ALA A 335 11.99 -8.42 26.25
C ALA A 335 12.87 -9.64 25.97
N GLU A 336 14.00 -9.74 26.68
CA GLU A 336 14.96 -10.83 26.51
C GLU A 336 14.38 -12.16 26.99
N LYS A 337 14.45 -13.15 26.10
CA LYS A 337 14.14 -14.55 26.38
C LYS A 337 15.32 -15.38 25.88
N HIS A 338 16.36 -15.54 26.69
CA HIS A 338 17.52 -16.33 26.25
C HIS A 338 17.20 -17.82 26.23
N SER A 339 17.61 -18.52 25.17
CA SER A 339 17.67 -19.99 25.18
C SER A 339 18.91 -20.46 25.96
N ALA A 340 18.97 -21.75 26.28
CA ALA A 340 20.12 -22.32 26.98
C ALA A 340 21.42 -22.11 26.17
N LEU A 341 22.50 -21.73 26.88
CA LEU A 341 23.82 -21.56 26.27
C LEU A 341 24.32 -22.90 25.70
N PRO A 342 24.94 -22.90 24.50
CA PRO A 342 25.55 -24.10 23.97
C PRO A 342 26.75 -24.52 24.84
N SER A 343 27.02 -25.82 24.91
CA SER A 343 28.32 -26.26 25.42
C SER A 343 29.44 -25.84 24.46
N LEU A 344 30.67 -25.65 24.97
CA LEU A 344 31.81 -25.24 24.14
C LEU A 344 32.04 -26.18 22.93
N PRO A 345 31.99 -27.52 23.07
CA PRO A 345 32.07 -28.42 21.91
C PRO A 345 30.95 -28.18 20.90
N GLN A 346 29.70 -27.97 21.37
CA GLN A 346 28.57 -27.69 20.48
C GLN A 346 28.74 -26.37 19.73
N LEU A 347 29.21 -25.31 20.41
CA LEU A 347 29.50 -24.02 19.77
C LEU A 347 30.56 -24.15 18.68
N LEU A 348 31.67 -24.84 18.99
CA LEU A 348 32.79 -25.04 18.06
C LEU A 348 32.40 -25.94 16.87
N LEU A 349 31.51 -26.91 17.08
CA LEU A 349 30.98 -27.79 16.03
C LEU A 349 29.90 -27.15 15.17
N LYS A 350 29.10 -26.24 15.74
CA LYS A 350 28.00 -25.56 15.04
C LYS A 350 28.59 -24.56 14.04
N ARG A 351 28.90 -25.05 12.84
CA ARG A 351 29.44 -24.28 11.70
C ARG A 351 29.31 -25.06 10.40
N ARG A 352 29.61 -24.39 9.28
CA ARG A 352 29.64 -25.02 7.96
C ARG A 352 31.02 -25.65 7.72
N TRP A 353 31.06 -26.97 7.65
CA TRP A 353 32.24 -27.75 7.27
C TRP A 353 32.32 -27.93 5.75
N LYS A 354 33.52 -28.14 5.19
CA LYS A 354 33.66 -28.31 3.73
C LYS A 354 33.12 -29.66 3.27
N ASN A 355 33.30 -30.69 4.08
CA ASN A 355 32.84 -32.06 3.85
C ASN A 355 32.57 -32.77 5.18
N THR A 356 31.95 -33.96 5.12
CA THR A 356 31.61 -34.77 6.29
C THR A 356 32.85 -35.27 7.03
N ASP A 357 33.95 -35.54 6.33
CA ASP A 357 35.19 -36.03 6.93
C ASP A 357 35.82 -34.99 7.87
N GLU A 358 35.84 -33.72 7.47
CA GLU A 358 36.30 -32.62 8.33
C GLU A 358 35.41 -32.45 9.57
N GLU A 359 34.08 -32.55 9.40
CA GLU A 359 33.15 -32.48 10.52
C GLU A 359 33.37 -33.64 11.51
N ASP A 360 33.50 -34.87 11.03
CA ASP A 360 33.71 -36.05 11.88
C ASP A 360 35.07 -35.99 12.58
N LYS A 361 36.11 -35.48 11.91
CA LYS A 361 37.42 -35.24 12.52
C LYS A 361 37.34 -34.19 13.62
N ALA A 362 36.66 -33.07 13.38
CA ALA A 362 36.43 -32.04 14.39
C ALA A 362 35.63 -32.58 15.58
N ARG A 363 34.59 -33.39 15.31
CA ARG A 363 33.78 -34.04 16.34
C ARG A 363 34.63 -34.95 17.22
N LYS A 364 35.41 -35.86 16.63
CA LYS A 364 36.33 -36.74 17.36
C LYS A 364 37.35 -35.97 18.21
N ALA A 365 37.88 -34.86 17.69
CA ALA A 365 38.84 -34.04 18.41
C ALA A 365 38.21 -33.34 19.62
N LEU A 366 37.03 -32.74 19.45
CA LEU A 366 36.32 -31.97 20.48
C LEU A 366 35.60 -32.85 21.52
N THR A 367 35.40 -34.14 21.24
CA THR A 367 34.92 -35.15 22.20
C THR A 367 36.03 -36.09 22.66
N SER A 368 37.30 -35.73 22.44
CA SER A 368 38.42 -36.56 22.88
C SER A 368 38.61 -36.49 24.40
N PRO A 369 39.09 -37.56 25.07
CA PRO A 369 39.38 -37.53 26.50
C PRO A 369 40.36 -36.41 26.89
N HIS A 370 41.29 -36.09 25.99
CA HIS A 370 42.22 -34.98 26.17
C HIS A 370 41.48 -33.63 26.21
N PHE A 371 40.60 -33.34 25.25
CA PHE A 371 39.84 -32.08 25.24
C PHE A 371 38.89 -31.97 26.44
N GLU A 372 38.24 -33.07 26.83
CA GLU A 372 37.39 -33.12 28.03
C GLU A 372 38.19 -32.85 29.32
N LEU A 373 39.40 -33.39 29.45
CA LEU A 373 40.30 -33.10 30.56
C LEU A 373 40.66 -31.61 30.62
N ARG A 374 40.93 -30.98 29.47
CA ARG A 374 41.22 -29.54 29.39
C ARG A 374 40.01 -28.71 29.78
N LEU A 375 38.83 -29.06 29.29
CA LEU A 375 37.56 -28.42 29.68
C LEU A 375 37.32 -28.51 31.19
N ALA A 376 37.56 -29.68 31.80
CA ALA A 376 37.42 -29.86 33.24
C ALA A 376 38.39 -28.96 34.02
N LYS A 377 39.67 -28.91 33.60
CA LYS A 377 40.68 -28.03 34.22
C LYS A 377 40.32 -26.55 34.11
N SER A 378 39.88 -26.10 32.93
CA SER A 378 39.44 -24.73 32.70
C SER A 378 38.24 -24.37 33.60
N ARG A 379 37.27 -25.27 33.75
CA ARG A 379 36.12 -25.07 34.66
C ARG A 379 36.52 -25.01 36.14
N MET A 380 37.49 -25.83 36.56
CA MET A 380 38.00 -25.79 37.94
C MET A 380 38.76 -24.49 38.21
N ALA A 381 39.58 -24.02 37.26
CA ALA A 381 40.27 -22.73 37.36
C ALA A 381 39.27 -21.56 37.45
N ALA A 382 38.18 -21.61 36.69
CA ALA A 382 37.13 -20.59 36.72
C ALA A 382 36.25 -20.59 38.00
N LYS A 383 36.25 -21.67 38.79
CA LYS A 383 35.51 -21.79 40.06
C LYS A 383 36.36 -21.56 41.31
N GLY A 384 37.70 -21.58 41.16
CA GLY A 384 38.66 -21.33 42.25
C GLY A 384 39.08 -19.86 42.38
N LEU A 385 38.47 -18.99 41.57
CA LEU A 385 38.37 -17.53 41.70
C LEU A 385 36.94 -17.22 42.15
#